data_AF-A0A8T3BTR7-F1
#
_entry.id   AF-A0A8T3BTR7-F1
#
_cell.length_a   1.000
_cell.length_b   1.000
_cell.length_c   1.000
_cell.angle_alpha   90.00
_cell.angle_beta   90.00
_cell.angle_gamma   90.00
#
_symmetry.space_group_name_H-M   'P 1'
#
loop_
_entity.id
_entity.type
_entity.pdbx_description
1 polymer ?
#
loop_
_entity_poly.entity_id
_entity_poly.type
_entity_poly.pdbx_seq_one_letter_code
_entity_poly.pdbx_strand_id
1 'polypeptide(L)'
;MVLPTSITRQRSFRPQSPTAYGPSGLHHLLRSVRPTSPDNGLSDPSFLSTTGLRRLLWSFRPPSTDHGLSDPGNVICFGLFLSPVPTFVEICRKKSVEQFSSIPYLAALANCMLWVFYGLPVVQPDTILISTINGVGVFVVIIYLTIFFFYSPKETRVKLLAILAGEVVLMAMVVTLVLTVVHTHDVRSLIVGILSIIFCVCMYASPLSVMV
;
A
#
# COMPACT_ATOMS: atom_id res chain seq x y z
N MET A 1 -39.14 -47.70 -11.93
CA MET A 1 -38.77 -46.50 -12.73
C MET A 1 -37.33 -46.70 -13.17
N VAL A 2 -37.10 -46.66 -14.47
CA VAL A 2 -35.99 -47.30 -15.20
C VAL A 2 -34.73 -46.42 -15.21
N LEU A 3 -33.56 -47.08 -15.12
CA LEU A 3 -32.19 -46.55 -15.23
C LEU A 3 -31.89 -46.01 -16.65
N PRO A 4 -31.04 -44.98 -16.85
CA PRO A 4 -30.43 -44.73 -18.15
C PRO A 4 -28.97 -45.18 -18.19
N THR A 5 -28.73 -46.17 -19.03
CA THR A 5 -27.47 -46.57 -19.66
C THR A 5 -27.09 -45.58 -20.77
N SER A 6 -25.81 -45.21 -20.87
CA SER A 6 -24.97 -45.41 -22.08
C SER A 6 -23.72 -44.51 -22.09
N ILE A 7 -22.57 -45.19 -22.03
CA ILE A 7 -21.25 -44.70 -22.42
C ILE A 7 -21.15 -44.88 -23.94
N THR A 8 -20.84 -43.84 -24.72
CA THR A 8 -20.19 -44.06 -26.03
C THR A 8 -19.36 -42.85 -26.51
N ARG A 9 -18.08 -43.16 -26.81
CA ARG A 9 -17.20 -42.54 -27.82
C ARG A 9 -16.32 -41.34 -27.43
N GLN A 10 -15.18 -41.63 -26.79
CA GLN A 10 -13.95 -40.85 -26.98
C GLN A 10 -13.62 -40.80 -28.48
N ARG A 11 -13.69 -39.61 -29.10
CA ARG A 11 -13.10 -39.38 -30.43
C ARG A 11 -11.59 -39.23 -30.25
N SER A 12 -10.87 -40.31 -30.54
CA SER A 12 -9.45 -40.32 -30.86
C SER A 12 -9.13 -39.20 -31.87
N PHE A 13 -8.34 -38.21 -31.45
CA PHE A 13 -7.82 -37.17 -32.34
C PHE A 13 -6.60 -37.77 -33.07
N ARG A 14 -6.80 -38.31 -34.27
CA ARG A 14 -5.68 -38.59 -35.18
C ARG A 14 -5.18 -37.25 -35.76
N PRO A 15 -3.88 -36.92 -35.70
CA PRO A 15 -3.35 -35.81 -36.48
C PRO A 15 -3.49 -36.16 -37.97
N GLN A 16 -4.22 -35.32 -38.72
CA GLN A 16 -4.26 -35.40 -40.18
C GLN A 16 -2.94 -34.86 -40.74
N SER A 17 -2.40 -35.51 -41.77
CA SER A 17 -1.14 -35.12 -42.40
C SER A 17 -1.23 -33.74 -43.06
N PRO A 18 -0.12 -32.98 -43.16
CA PRO A 18 -0.11 -31.57 -43.58
C PRO A 18 -0.60 -31.30 -45.01
N THR A 19 -0.81 -32.34 -45.82
CA THR A 19 -1.22 -32.24 -47.23
C THR A 19 -2.73 -32.07 -47.42
N ALA A 20 -3.53 -32.05 -46.34
CA ALA A 20 -4.99 -31.97 -46.42
C ALA A 20 -5.56 -30.53 -46.46
N TYR A 21 -4.73 -29.50 -46.24
CA TYR A 21 -5.19 -28.10 -46.24
C TYR A 21 -4.91 -27.42 -47.58
N GLY A 22 -5.97 -27.07 -48.30
CA GLY A 22 -5.89 -26.21 -49.50
C GLY A 22 -5.38 -24.79 -49.17
N PRO A 23 -5.11 -23.96 -50.19
CA PRO A 23 -4.46 -22.64 -50.04
C PRO A 23 -5.20 -21.69 -49.09
N SER A 24 -6.51 -21.80 -48.98
CA SER A 24 -7.34 -21.07 -48.00
C SER A 24 -7.15 -21.52 -46.55
N GLY A 25 -6.91 -22.83 -46.34
CA GLY A 25 -6.62 -23.40 -45.02
C GLY A 25 -5.22 -23.04 -44.51
N LEU A 26 -4.24 -22.98 -45.41
CA LEU A 26 -2.89 -22.54 -45.08
C LEU A 26 -2.88 -21.06 -44.67
N HIS A 27 -3.70 -20.22 -45.30
CA HIS A 27 -3.83 -18.80 -44.95
C HIS A 27 -4.46 -18.58 -43.56
N HIS A 28 -5.35 -19.48 -43.13
CA HIS A 28 -5.91 -19.49 -41.78
C HIS A 28 -4.90 -19.96 -40.74
N LEU A 29 -4.09 -20.98 -41.03
CA LEU A 29 -2.99 -21.43 -40.16
C LEU A 29 -1.87 -20.39 -40.07
N LEU A 30 -1.50 -19.73 -41.16
CA LEU A 30 -0.50 -18.64 -41.16
C LEU A 30 -1.01 -17.36 -40.48
N ARG A 31 -2.32 -17.21 -40.29
CA ARG A 31 -2.89 -16.18 -39.41
C ARG A 31 -2.80 -16.57 -37.94
N SER A 32 -2.92 -17.86 -37.61
CA SER A 32 -2.82 -18.31 -36.21
C SER A 32 -1.38 -18.41 -35.71
N VAL A 33 -0.40 -18.49 -36.60
CA VAL A 33 1.04 -18.62 -36.27
C VAL A 33 1.81 -17.31 -36.45
N ARG A 34 1.17 -16.23 -36.95
CA ARG A 34 1.83 -14.92 -37.01
C ARG A 34 2.04 -14.39 -35.59
N PRO A 35 3.28 -14.16 -35.12
CA PRO A 35 3.49 -13.45 -33.88
C PRO A 35 2.94 -12.04 -34.05
N THR A 36 2.12 -11.61 -33.11
CA THR A 36 1.71 -10.20 -32.98
C THR A 36 2.97 -9.33 -32.95
N SER A 37 2.89 -8.19 -33.65
CA SER A 37 3.89 -7.12 -33.73
C SER A 37 4.70 -6.94 -32.44
N PRO A 38 6.00 -6.60 -32.49
CA PRO A 38 6.79 -6.27 -31.31
C PRO A 38 6.41 -4.87 -30.81
N ASP A 39 5.14 -4.72 -30.43
CA ASP A 39 4.70 -3.61 -29.62
C ASP A 39 5.06 -4.02 -28.20
N ASN A 40 6.28 -3.65 -27.79
CA ASN A 40 6.79 -3.91 -26.46
C ASN A 40 5.74 -3.44 -25.45
N GLY A 41 5.07 -4.40 -24.80
CA GLY A 41 3.92 -4.21 -23.89
C GLY A 41 4.22 -3.44 -22.61
N LEU A 42 5.23 -2.57 -22.63
CA LEU A 42 5.56 -1.62 -21.57
C LEU A 42 4.61 -0.41 -21.55
N SER A 43 3.75 -0.27 -22.57
CA SER A 43 2.76 0.81 -22.70
C SER A 43 1.32 0.36 -22.41
N ASP A 44 1.10 -0.93 -22.15
CA ASP A 44 -0.25 -1.49 -22.00
C ASP A 44 -0.65 -1.54 -20.51
N PRO A 45 -1.58 -0.67 -20.05
CA PRO A 45 -2.01 -0.62 -18.64
C PRO A 45 -2.70 -1.91 -18.18
N SER A 46 -3.02 -2.82 -19.10
CA SER A 46 -3.57 -4.14 -18.79
C SER A 46 -2.52 -5.12 -18.23
N PHE A 47 -1.22 -4.89 -18.44
CA PHE A 47 -0.16 -5.77 -17.90
C PHE A 47 0.04 -5.57 -16.38
N LEU A 48 -0.15 -4.34 -15.88
CA LEU A 48 -0.25 -4.06 -14.44
C LEU A 48 -1.61 -4.48 -13.86
N SER A 49 -2.62 -4.72 -14.70
CA SER A 49 -3.97 -5.09 -14.30
C SER A 49 -4.15 -6.59 -14.00
N THR A 50 -3.24 -7.44 -14.44
CA THR A 50 -3.38 -8.92 -14.33
C THR A 50 -2.65 -9.53 -13.15
N THR A 51 -1.80 -8.77 -12.46
CA THR A 51 -1.09 -9.28 -11.28
C THR A 51 -1.99 -9.25 -10.05
N GLY A 52 -1.87 -10.26 -9.19
CA GLY A 52 -2.61 -10.37 -7.91
C GLY A 52 -2.54 -9.13 -7.03
N LEU A 53 -1.61 -8.21 -7.31
CA LEU A 53 -1.50 -6.90 -6.71
C LEU A 53 -2.77 -6.04 -6.86
N ARG A 54 -3.47 -6.06 -8.00
CA ARG A 54 -4.73 -5.30 -8.14
C ARG A 54 -5.85 -5.88 -7.28
N ARG A 55 -5.90 -7.21 -7.10
CA ARG A 55 -6.83 -7.89 -6.17
C ARG A 55 -6.45 -7.64 -4.72
N LEU A 56 -5.15 -7.62 -4.41
CA LEU A 56 -4.63 -7.29 -3.09
C LEU A 56 -5.01 -5.85 -2.73
N LEU A 57 -4.76 -4.91 -3.63
CA LEU A 57 -5.13 -3.49 -3.50
C LEU A 57 -6.65 -3.31 -3.47
N TRP A 58 -7.43 -4.11 -4.20
CA TRP A 58 -8.90 -4.14 -4.09
C TRP A 58 -9.37 -4.67 -2.72
N SER A 59 -8.64 -5.62 -2.12
CA SER A 59 -8.92 -6.11 -0.77
C SER A 59 -8.60 -5.08 0.32
N PHE A 60 -7.76 -4.09 0.00
CA PHE A 60 -7.46 -2.92 0.84
C PHE A 60 -8.25 -1.67 0.41
N ARG A 61 -9.20 -1.79 -0.51
CA ARG A 61 -10.09 -0.69 -0.87
C ARG A 61 -10.97 -0.39 0.35
N PRO A 62 -10.94 0.83 0.91
CA PRO A 62 -11.78 1.18 2.05
C PRO A 62 -13.25 1.05 1.64
N PRO A 63 -14.13 0.62 2.55
CA PRO A 63 -15.54 0.46 2.26
C PRO A 63 -16.17 1.78 1.81
N SER A 64 -17.11 1.66 0.88
CA SER A 64 -17.92 2.77 0.37
C SER A 64 -18.56 3.56 1.51
N THR A 65 -18.63 4.87 1.30
CA THR A 65 -18.96 5.99 2.20
C THR A 65 -20.28 5.93 3.00
N ASP A 66 -20.96 4.79 3.09
CA ASP A 66 -22.29 4.68 3.70
C ASP A 66 -22.24 4.41 5.22
N HIS A 67 -21.06 4.16 5.81
CA HIS A 67 -20.90 3.81 7.25
C HIS A 67 -19.90 4.65 8.07
N GLY A 68 -19.31 5.72 7.52
CA GLY A 68 -18.59 6.76 8.28
C GLY A 68 -17.62 6.30 9.40
N LEU A 69 -17.65 7.02 10.53
CA LEU A 69 -16.79 6.80 11.73
C LEU A 69 -17.10 5.50 12.49
N SER A 70 -18.25 4.88 12.21
CA SER A 70 -18.78 3.67 12.87
C SER A 70 -18.25 2.36 12.31
N ASP A 71 -17.40 2.41 11.28
CA ASP A 71 -16.71 1.23 10.79
C ASP A 71 -15.76 0.65 11.88
N PRO A 72 -15.88 -0.64 12.23
CA PRO A 72 -14.98 -1.31 13.17
C PRO A 72 -13.49 -1.05 12.87
N GLY A 73 -13.09 -0.95 11.61
CA GLY A 73 -11.70 -0.68 11.22
C GLY A 73 -11.22 0.68 11.71
N ASN A 74 -12.06 1.72 11.60
CA ASN A 74 -11.73 3.07 12.04
C ASN A 74 -11.61 3.13 13.57
N VAL A 75 -12.54 2.48 14.28
CA VAL A 75 -12.53 2.41 15.76
C VAL A 75 -11.26 1.73 16.26
N ILE A 76 -10.84 0.63 15.63
CA ILE A 76 -9.59 -0.07 15.97
C ILE A 76 -8.37 0.83 15.73
N CYS A 77 -8.33 1.57 14.60
CA CYS A 77 -7.26 2.52 14.34
C CYS A 77 -7.17 3.62 15.41
N PHE A 78 -8.29 4.20 15.83
CA PHE A 78 -8.30 5.18 16.93
C PHE A 78 -7.79 4.59 18.24
N GLY A 79 -8.21 3.35 18.58
CA GLY A 79 -7.72 2.64 19.76
C GLY A 79 -6.20 2.42 19.72
N LEU A 80 -5.65 2.04 18.55
CA LEU A 80 -4.20 1.87 18.37
C LEU A 80 -3.43 3.18 18.55
N PHE A 81 -3.94 4.31 18.06
CA PHE A 81 -3.30 5.62 18.27
C PHE A 81 -3.32 6.08 19.74
N LEU A 82 -4.27 5.61 20.54
CA LEU A 82 -4.36 5.88 21.97
C LEU A 82 -3.55 4.89 22.84
N SER A 83 -3.03 3.80 22.26
CA SER A 83 -2.22 2.81 22.98
C SER A 83 -1.02 3.41 23.73
N PRO A 84 -0.30 4.42 23.22
CA PRO A 84 0.84 5.03 23.92
C PRO A 84 0.45 6.00 25.05
N VAL A 85 -0.83 6.31 25.25
CA VAL A 85 -1.28 7.29 26.26
C VAL A 85 -0.74 6.97 27.66
N PRO A 86 -0.82 5.74 28.19
CA PRO A 86 -0.30 5.42 29.53
C PRO A 86 1.19 5.70 29.66
N THR A 87 1.97 5.41 28.61
CA THR A 87 3.41 5.68 28.55
C THR A 87 3.70 7.17 28.64
N PHE A 88 2.97 8.00 27.90
CA PHE A 88 3.15 9.46 27.96
C PHE A 88 2.66 10.09 29.25
N VAL A 89 1.61 9.52 29.88
CA VAL A 89 1.20 9.92 31.23
C VAL A 89 2.33 9.68 32.24
N GLU A 90 3.06 8.56 32.11
CA GLU A 90 4.21 8.27 32.96
C GLU A 90 5.37 9.26 32.73
N ILE A 91 5.70 9.57 31.47
CA ILE A 91 6.71 10.58 31.13
C ILE A 91 6.35 11.95 31.74
N CYS A 92 5.10 12.38 31.61
CA CYS A 92 4.62 13.64 32.20
C CYS A 92 4.70 13.63 33.73
N ARG A 93 4.36 12.50 34.37
CA ARG A 93 4.42 12.35 35.83
C ARG A 93 5.85 12.37 36.35
N LYS A 94 6.76 11.67 35.66
CA LYS A 94 8.18 11.58 36.04
C LYS A 94 9.03 12.76 35.56
N LYS A 95 8.48 13.59 34.66
CA LYS A 95 9.18 14.70 33.98
C LYS A 95 10.49 14.28 33.30
N SER A 96 10.58 13.03 32.87
CA SER A 96 11.77 12.44 32.24
C SER A 96 11.34 11.35 31.26
N VAL A 97 12.01 11.29 30.11
CA VAL A 97 11.81 10.23 29.10
C VAL A 97 12.50 8.91 29.45
N GLU A 98 13.26 8.85 30.55
CA GLU A 98 13.96 7.65 31.05
C GLU A 98 14.62 6.80 29.93
N GLN A 99 14.18 5.55 29.76
CA GLN A 99 14.66 4.60 28.74
C GLN A 99 13.74 4.55 27.50
N PHE A 100 12.74 5.43 27.42
CA PHE A 100 11.81 5.46 26.28
C PHE A 100 12.52 6.01 25.03
N SER A 101 12.35 5.32 23.91
CA SER A 101 12.92 5.72 22.61
C SER A 101 11.93 6.56 21.81
N SER A 102 12.40 7.60 21.12
CA SER A 102 11.59 8.40 20.19
C SER A 102 11.39 7.73 18.83
N ILE A 103 12.20 6.71 18.51
CA ILE A 103 12.23 6.07 17.19
C ILE A 103 10.86 5.50 16.75
N PRO A 104 10.09 4.80 17.60
CA PRO A 104 8.78 4.29 17.21
C PRO A 104 7.80 5.40 16.84
N TYR A 105 7.87 6.56 17.51
CA TYR A 105 6.99 7.70 17.24
C TYR A 105 7.38 8.44 15.96
N LEU A 106 8.68 8.57 15.68
CA LEU A 106 9.18 9.13 14.42
C LEU A 106 8.77 8.23 13.24
N ALA A 107 9.00 6.91 13.35
CA ALA A 107 8.55 5.96 12.34
C ALA A 107 7.02 6.00 12.12
N ALA A 108 6.24 6.09 13.20
CA ALA A 108 4.79 6.24 13.09
C ALA A 108 4.40 7.54 12.37
N LEU A 109 5.10 8.66 12.63
CA LEU A 109 4.84 9.93 11.97
C LEU A 109 5.09 9.83 10.46
N ALA A 110 6.26 9.32 10.05
CA ALA A 110 6.60 9.13 8.65
C ALA A 110 5.61 8.21 7.91
N ASN A 111 5.19 7.11 8.53
CA ASN A 111 4.17 6.22 7.97
C ASN A 111 2.83 6.96 7.79
N CYS A 112 2.38 7.70 8.80
CA CYS A 112 1.12 8.44 8.71
C CYS A 112 1.18 9.53 7.62
N MET A 113 2.29 10.25 7.47
CA MET A 113 2.45 11.27 6.41
C MET A 113 2.36 10.66 5.01
N LEU A 114 2.96 9.49 4.77
CA LEU A 114 2.87 8.79 3.49
C LEU A 114 1.43 8.35 3.19
N TRP A 115 0.71 7.82 4.18
CA TRP A 115 -0.69 7.43 4.02
C TRP A 115 -1.64 8.63 3.85
N VAL A 116 -1.36 9.75 4.51
CA VAL A 116 -2.06 11.02 4.26
C VAL A 116 -1.92 11.40 2.79
N PHE A 117 -0.69 11.42 2.26
CA PHE A 117 -0.46 11.78 0.86
C PHE A 117 -1.09 10.79 -0.12
N TYR A 118 -1.00 9.48 0.17
CA TYR A 118 -1.68 8.45 -0.61
C TYR A 118 -3.19 8.69 -0.70
N GLY A 119 -3.82 9.04 0.43
CA GLY A 119 -5.27 9.24 0.51
C GLY A 119 -5.78 10.53 -0.15
N LEU A 120 -4.88 11.45 -0.56
CA LEU A 120 -5.30 12.69 -1.21
C LEU A 120 -5.86 12.41 -2.63
N PRO A 121 -6.92 13.13 -3.06
CA PRO A 121 -7.54 12.94 -4.38
C PRO A 121 -6.57 13.14 -5.55
N VAL A 122 -5.51 13.93 -5.36
CA VAL A 122 -4.46 14.16 -6.36
C VAL A 122 -3.62 12.91 -6.64
N VAL A 123 -3.55 11.97 -5.69
CA VAL A 123 -2.84 10.70 -5.79
C VAL A 123 -3.84 9.59 -6.11
N GLN A 124 -4.86 9.40 -5.27
CA GLN A 124 -5.87 8.35 -5.44
C GLN A 124 -7.29 8.94 -5.29
N PRO A 125 -8.12 8.91 -6.34
CA PRO A 125 -9.51 9.34 -6.27
C PRO A 125 -10.33 8.49 -5.29
N ASP A 126 -11.32 9.12 -4.65
CA ASP A 126 -12.33 8.50 -3.76
C ASP A 126 -11.80 7.80 -2.49
N THR A 127 -10.57 8.11 -2.04
CA THR A 127 -9.95 7.50 -0.84
C THR A 127 -9.63 8.49 0.28
N ILE A 128 -10.34 9.62 0.34
CA ILE A 128 -10.08 10.70 1.32
C ILE A 128 -10.15 10.23 2.78
N LEU A 129 -10.93 9.19 3.07
CA LEU A 129 -11.05 8.59 4.41
C LEU A 129 -9.70 8.08 4.95
N ILE A 130 -8.83 7.55 4.07
CA ILE A 130 -7.49 7.11 4.45
C ILE A 130 -6.67 8.32 4.94
N SER A 131 -6.81 9.46 4.24
CA SER A 131 -6.13 10.69 4.61
C SER A 131 -6.64 11.27 5.93
N THR A 132 -7.94 11.21 6.22
CA THR A 132 -8.48 11.77 7.46
C THR A 132 -8.06 10.98 8.68
N ILE A 133 -8.11 9.64 8.63
CA ILE A 133 -7.70 8.76 9.73
C ILE A 133 -6.21 8.91 10.03
N ASN A 134 -5.37 8.83 8.99
CA ASN A 134 -3.93 9.02 9.18
C ASN A 134 -3.57 10.45 9.56
N GLY A 135 -4.38 11.44 9.15
CA GLY A 135 -4.26 12.82 9.60
C GLY A 135 -4.46 12.98 11.11
N VAL A 136 -5.43 12.28 11.70
CA VAL A 136 -5.57 12.22 13.16
C VAL A 136 -4.35 11.52 13.78
N GLY A 137 -3.85 10.46 13.14
CA GLY A 137 -2.61 9.80 13.54
C GLY A 137 -1.42 10.75 13.61
N VAL A 138 -1.19 11.55 12.56
CA VAL A 138 -0.16 12.61 12.54
C VAL A 138 -0.34 13.56 13.73
N PHE A 139 -1.57 14.05 13.95
CA PHE A 139 -1.85 14.98 15.05
C PHE A 139 -1.51 14.38 16.42
N VAL A 140 -1.96 13.16 16.69
CA VAL A 140 -1.69 12.46 17.96
C VAL A 140 -0.19 12.20 18.13
N VAL A 141 0.50 11.74 17.09
CA VAL A 141 1.95 11.46 17.14
C VAL A 141 2.76 12.74 17.33
N ILE A 142 2.35 13.87 16.76
CA ILE A 142 2.99 15.18 17.01
C ILE A 142 2.85 15.59 18.49
N ILE A 143 1.69 15.35 19.12
CA ILE A 143 1.52 15.61 20.56
C ILE A 143 2.52 14.78 21.37
N TYR A 144 2.62 13.49 21.08
CA TYR A 144 3.59 12.58 21.72
C TYR A 144 5.04 13.04 21.54
N LEU A 145 5.44 13.36 20.31
CA LEU A 145 6.79 13.86 20.02
C LEU A 145 7.07 15.20 20.70
N THR A 146 6.07 16.06 20.84
CA THR A 146 6.18 17.34 21.55
C THR A 146 6.44 17.12 23.04
N ILE A 147 5.67 16.24 23.67
CA ILE A 147 5.87 15.84 25.07
C ILE A 147 7.28 15.25 25.24
N PHE A 148 7.66 14.32 24.35
CA PHE A 148 8.98 13.69 24.36
C PHE A 148 10.10 14.73 24.25
N PHE A 149 9.95 15.72 23.36
CA PHE A 149 10.89 16.80 23.17
C PHE A 149 11.10 17.62 24.46
N PHE A 150 10.01 18.02 25.12
CA PHE A 150 10.11 18.83 26.35
C PHE A 150 10.76 18.09 27.52
N TYR A 151 10.55 16.78 27.65
CA TYR A 151 11.12 15.99 28.75
C TYR A 151 12.45 15.29 28.41
N SER A 152 12.95 15.44 27.18
CA SER A 152 14.23 14.88 26.74
C SER A 152 15.44 15.75 27.07
N PRO A 153 16.64 15.18 27.24
CA PRO A 153 17.89 15.94 27.30
C PRO A 153 18.24 16.58 25.95
N LYS A 154 19.11 17.61 25.97
CA LYS A 154 19.46 18.43 24.78
C LYS A 154 19.96 17.60 23.60
N GLU A 155 20.81 16.60 23.85
CA GLU A 155 21.36 15.74 22.79
C GLU A 155 20.26 14.95 22.05
N THR A 156 19.31 14.38 22.80
CA THR A 156 18.16 13.67 22.24
C THR A 156 17.24 14.61 21.48
N ARG A 157 17.04 15.85 21.96
CA ARG A 157 16.25 16.87 21.25
C ARG A 157 16.85 17.23 19.89
N VAL A 158 18.17 17.39 19.81
CA VAL A 158 18.85 17.69 18.54
C VAL A 158 18.70 16.53 17.56
N LYS A 159 18.88 15.28 18.03
CA LYS A 159 18.65 14.08 17.20
C LYS A 159 17.20 14.01 16.70
N LEU A 160 16.22 14.26 17.59
CA LEU A 160 14.80 14.27 17.25
C LEU A 160 14.50 15.32 16.18
N LEU A 161 14.97 16.56 16.34
CA LEU A 161 14.79 17.63 15.34
C LEU A 161 15.46 17.30 14.01
N ALA A 162 16.65 16.70 14.03
CA ALA A 162 17.36 16.31 12.82
C ALA A 162 16.58 15.23 12.05
N ILE A 163 16.03 14.23 12.75
CA ILE A 163 15.20 13.19 12.12
C ILE A 163 13.90 13.80 11.58
N LEU A 164 13.20 14.64 12.35
CA LEU A 164 12.00 15.33 11.89
C LEU A 164 12.25 16.18 10.63
N ALA A 165 13.37 16.93 10.60
CA ALA A 165 13.76 17.68 9.42
C ALA A 165 14.00 16.75 8.22
N GLY A 166 14.66 15.62 8.44
CA GLY A 166 14.85 14.58 7.43
C GLY A 166 13.53 14.01 6.90
N GLU A 167 12.55 13.75 7.77
CA GLU A 167 11.22 13.26 7.38
C GLU A 167 10.46 14.29 6.55
N VAL A 168 10.49 15.58 6.92
CA VAL A 168 9.87 16.65 6.15
C VAL A 168 10.51 16.80 4.77
N VAL A 169 11.84 16.75 4.70
CA VAL A 169 12.58 16.80 3.43
C VAL A 169 12.26 15.59 2.56
N LEU A 170 12.26 14.38 3.14
CA LEU A 170 11.88 13.16 2.44
C LEU A 170 10.45 13.27 1.89
N MET A 171 9.52 13.79 2.70
CA MET A 171 8.13 13.96 2.28
C MET A 171 7.99 14.98 1.15
N ALA A 172 8.66 16.13 1.26
CA ALA A 172 8.68 17.15 0.21
C ALA A 172 9.26 16.60 -1.10
N MET A 173 10.34 15.80 -1.01
CA MET A 173 10.96 15.12 -2.14
C MET A 173 9.98 14.14 -2.81
N VAL A 174 9.35 13.26 -2.02
CA VAL A 174 8.38 12.27 -2.53
C VAL A 174 7.19 12.96 -3.21
N VAL A 175 6.59 13.97 -2.55
CA VAL A 175 5.46 14.72 -3.10
C VAL A 175 5.85 15.40 -4.41
N THR A 176 6.98 16.10 -4.43
CA THR A 176 7.43 16.82 -5.62
C THR A 176 7.71 15.86 -6.77
N LEU A 177 8.43 14.75 -6.51
CA LEU A 177 8.75 13.76 -7.54
C LEU A 177 7.49 13.10 -8.12
N VAL A 178 6.57 12.66 -7.27
CA VAL A 178 5.35 11.97 -7.69
C VAL A 178 4.43 12.90 -8.48
N LEU A 179 4.28 14.15 -8.06
CA LEU A 179 3.37 15.08 -8.74
C LEU A 179 3.95 15.64 -10.04
N THR A 180 5.28 15.77 -10.15
CA THR A 180 5.94 16.32 -11.35
C THR A 180 6.26 15.28 -12.42
N VAL A 181 6.69 14.08 -12.03
CA VAL A 181 7.15 13.04 -12.97
C VAL A 181 6.01 12.15 -13.47
N VAL A 182 4.99 11.94 -12.64
CA VAL A 182 3.90 11.01 -12.95
C VAL A 182 2.63 11.80 -13.21
N HIS A 183 2.01 11.65 -14.37
CA HIS A 183 0.79 12.38 -14.73
C HIS A 183 -0.51 11.57 -14.53
N THR A 184 -0.42 10.25 -14.39
CA THR A 184 -1.59 9.37 -14.22
C THR A 184 -1.81 8.98 -12.76
N HIS A 185 -3.05 9.09 -12.29
CA HIS A 185 -3.44 8.72 -10.92
C HIS A 185 -3.08 7.27 -10.56
N ASP A 186 -3.31 6.30 -11.46
CA ASP A 186 -3.01 4.88 -11.21
C ASP A 186 -1.53 4.61 -10.88
N VAL A 187 -0.62 5.33 -11.53
CA VAL A 187 0.82 5.16 -11.31
C VAL A 187 1.26 5.89 -10.04
N ARG A 188 0.69 7.08 -9.76
CA ARG A 188 0.96 7.83 -8.52
C ARG A 188 0.58 7.02 -7.30
N SER A 189 -0.63 6.47 -7.28
CA SER A 189 -1.11 5.70 -6.13
C SER A 189 -0.35 4.39 -5.95
N LEU A 190 0.04 3.72 -7.04
CA LEU A 190 0.88 2.51 -6.96
C LEU A 190 2.25 2.80 -6.35
N ILE A 191 2.94 3.86 -6.79
CA ILE A 191 4.26 4.23 -6.27
C ILE A 191 4.16 4.60 -4.79
N VAL A 192 3.26 5.52 -4.45
CA VAL A 192 3.11 5.98 -3.06
C VAL A 192 2.64 4.82 -2.17
N GLY A 193 1.71 4.00 -2.63
CA GLY A 193 1.21 2.84 -1.88
C GLY A 193 2.29 1.80 -1.59
N ILE A 194 3.15 1.46 -2.57
CA ILE A 194 4.27 0.54 -2.36
C ILE A 194 5.26 1.12 -1.34
N LEU A 195 5.60 2.41 -1.46
CA LEU A 195 6.48 3.08 -0.49
C LEU A 195 5.89 3.03 0.92
N SER A 196 4.60 3.32 1.08
CA SER A 196 3.90 3.22 2.36
C SER A 196 3.94 1.80 2.94
N ILE A 197 3.73 0.77 2.12
CA ILE A 197 3.77 -0.63 2.57
C ILE A 197 5.17 -1.02 3.03
N ILE A 198 6.22 -0.68 2.28
CA ILE A 198 7.61 -0.96 2.66
C ILE A 198 7.91 -0.31 4.02
N PHE A 199 7.55 0.96 4.18
CA PHE A 199 7.79 1.69 5.43
C PHE A 199 7.02 1.07 6.61
N CYS A 200 5.77 0.66 6.37
CA CYS A 200 4.94 -0.03 7.35
C CYS A 200 5.56 -1.37 7.79
N VAL A 201 6.06 -2.18 6.85
CA VAL A 201 6.76 -3.45 7.15
C VAL A 201 8.04 -3.20 7.96
N CYS A 202 8.84 -2.19 7.58
CA CYS A 202 10.04 -1.81 8.33
C CYS A 202 9.72 -1.39 9.77
N MET A 203 8.62 -0.65 9.97
CA MET A 203 8.17 -0.27 11.31
C MET A 203 7.84 -1.49 12.19
N TYR A 204 7.20 -2.53 11.61
CA TYR A 204 6.89 -3.78 12.31
C TYR A 204 8.09 -4.70 12.56
N ALA A 205 9.26 -4.42 11.98
CA ALA A 205 10.48 -5.14 12.33
C ALA A 205 10.93 -4.88 13.78
N SER A 206 10.63 -3.70 14.33
CA SER A 206 11.00 -3.33 15.71
C SER A 206 10.31 -4.17 16.79
N PRO A 207 8.98 -4.42 16.77
CA PRO A 207 8.36 -5.33 17.74
C PRO A 207 8.80 -6.78 17.54
N LEU A 208 9.09 -7.22 16.30
CA LEU A 208 9.59 -8.57 16.03
C LEU A 208 10.94 -8.81 16.72
N SER A 209 11.84 -7.82 16.72
CA SER A 209 13.16 -7.96 17.38
C SER A 209 13.10 -8.08 18.91
N VAL A 210 11.95 -7.83 19.54
CA VAL A 210 11.76 -7.98 20.99
C VAL A 210 11.12 -9.33 21.34
N MET A 211 10.57 -10.06 20.36
CA MET A 211 9.92 -11.36 20.55
C MET A 211 10.82 -12.57 20.24
N VAL A 212 12.06 -12.33 19.79
CA VAL A 212 13.08 -13.35 19.50
C VAL A 212 14.15 -13.31 20.58
#